data_AF-A0A851B339-F1
#
_entry.id   AF-A0A851B339-F1
#
_cell.length_a   1.000
_cell.length_b   1.000
_cell.length_c   1.000
_cell.angle_alpha   90.00
_cell.angle_beta   90.00
_cell.angle_gamma   90.00
#
_symmetry.space_group_name_H-M   'P 1'
#
loop_
_entity.id
_entity.type
_entity.pdbx_description
1 polymer ?
#
loop_
_entity_poly.entity_id
_entity_poly.type
_entity_poly.pdbx_seq_one_letter_code
_entity_poly.pdbx_strand_id
1 'polypeptide(L)'
;QIPLVIFKREKEVARRLEFSGLYITEQPPDDDVKGQWDRLVLNAQSFPSNYWDKFIKRKVMEKYGDIYGRDRIAELLGMDLASLEIGAQGERRPPPDNSLLTWWVWGLPWGGPDPSRGCPHVLTPPVPPPRITSIDIRYQIWKFGVIFTDNSFLYLTWYMAMSLLGHYNNFFFASHLLDIAMGVKTLRTILSSVTHNGKQVWAG
;
A
#
# COMPACT_ATOMS: atom_id res chain seq x y z
N GLN A 1 4.14 -12.41 4.52
CA GLN A 1 5.15 -11.35 4.71
C GLN A 1 4.81 -10.05 3.96
N ILE A 2 4.34 -10.11 2.71
CA ILE A 2 4.03 -8.93 1.88
C ILE A 2 3.14 -7.87 2.59
N PRO A 3 2.06 -8.21 3.31
CA PRO A 3 1.25 -7.22 4.02
C PRO A 3 2.04 -6.43 5.08
N LEU A 4 3.03 -7.07 5.71
CA LEU A 4 3.87 -6.45 6.74
C LEU A 4 4.91 -5.51 6.14
N VAL A 5 5.46 -5.84 4.97
CA VAL A 5 6.44 -4.99 4.26
C VAL A 5 5.76 -3.67 3.84
N ILE A 6 4.56 -3.77 3.26
CA ILE A 6 3.76 -2.61 2.88
C ILE A 6 3.42 -1.78 4.12
N PHE A 7 2.95 -2.42 5.21
CA PHE A 7 2.66 -1.73 6.47
C PHE A 7 3.89 -0.98 7.03
N LYS A 8 5.06 -1.61 7.06
CA LYS A 8 6.31 -0.99 7.55
C LYS A 8 6.69 0.23 6.72
N ARG A 9 6.58 0.12 5.38
CA ARG A 9 6.89 1.21 4.47
C ARG A 9 5.90 2.36 4.61
N GLU A 10 4.60 2.05 4.63
CA GLU A 10 3.54 3.06 4.79
C GLU A 10 3.67 3.82 6.12
N LYS A 11 3.97 3.10 7.22
CA LYS A 11 4.29 3.68 8.53
C LYS A 11 5.50 4.61 8.49
N GLU A 12 6.55 4.25 7.76
CA GLU A 12 7.76 5.06 7.63
C GLU A 12 7.46 6.37 6.87
N VAL A 13 6.76 6.29 5.74
CA VAL A 13 6.37 7.46 4.94
C VAL A 13 5.49 8.40 5.76
N ALA A 14 4.47 7.85 6.43
CA ALA A 14 3.60 8.57 7.36
C ALA A 14 4.37 9.37 8.41
N ARG A 15 5.32 8.73 9.10
CA ARG A 15 6.09 9.37 10.17
C ARG A 15 7.05 10.43 9.64
N ARG A 16 7.73 10.17 8.52
CA ARG A 16 8.64 11.16 7.91
C ARG A 16 7.88 12.40 7.45
N LEU A 17 6.67 12.22 6.92
CA LEU A 17 5.79 13.32 6.52
C LEU A 17 5.31 14.14 7.73
N GLU A 18 4.80 13.49 8.78
CA GLU A 18 4.25 14.16 9.97
C GLU A 18 5.33 14.83 10.83
N PHE A 19 6.43 14.13 11.11
CA PHE A 19 7.44 14.58 12.07
C PHE A 19 8.60 15.32 11.42
N SER A 20 9.15 14.78 10.33
CA SER A 20 10.35 15.34 9.68
C SER A 20 10.02 16.45 8.68
N GLY A 21 8.77 16.58 8.23
CA GLY A 21 8.43 17.51 7.15
C GLY A 21 9.10 17.15 5.82
N LEU A 22 9.60 15.91 5.70
CA LEU A 22 10.17 15.39 4.46
C LEU A 22 9.07 15.48 3.38
N TYR A 23 9.43 15.93 2.19
CA TYR A 23 8.56 16.30 1.07
C TYR A 23 7.86 17.67 1.16
N ILE A 24 7.85 18.32 2.34
CA ILE A 24 7.24 19.65 2.55
C ILE A 24 8.30 20.74 2.59
N THR A 25 9.27 20.57 3.51
CA THR A 25 10.37 21.49 3.79
C THR A 25 11.68 20.98 3.21
N GLU A 26 11.87 19.66 3.26
CA GLU A 26 13.07 18.99 2.79
C GLU A 26 12.75 18.10 1.58
N GLN A 27 13.56 18.18 0.55
CA GLN A 27 13.47 17.32 -0.63
C GLN A 27 14.34 16.08 -0.40
N PRO A 28 13.85 14.85 -0.69
CA PRO A 28 14.73 13.69 -0.68
C PRO A 28 15.95 13.94 -1.58
N PRO A 29 17.15 13.52 -1.17
CA PRO A 29 18.33 13.54 -2.02
C PRO A 29 18.08 12.84 -3.36
N ASP A 30 18.71 13.30 -4.44
CA ASP A 30 18.47 12.75 -5.78
C ASP A 30 18.94 11.29 -5.92
N ASP A 31 19.86 10.85 -5.07
CA ASP A 31 20.32 9.47 -4.95
C ASP A 31 19.36 8.56 -4.14
N ASP A 32 18.40 9.11 -3.40
CA ASP A 32 17.37 8.36 -2.68
C ASP A 32 16.16 8.01 -3.58
N VAL A 33 16.36 7.02 -4.46
CA VAL A 33 15.32 6.48 -5.36
C VAL A 33 14.08 6.03 -4.57
N LYS A 34 14.28 5.51 -3.35
CA LYS A 34 13.21 5.01 -2.48
C LYS A 34 12.32 6.17 -2.03
N GLY A 35 12.93 7.28 -1.61
CA GLY A 35 12.25 8.51 -1.24
C GLY A 35 11.55 9.18 -2.43
N GLN A 36 12.18 9.21 -3.59
CA GLN A 36 11.55 9.72 -4.81
C GLN A 36 10.30 8.91 -5.18
N TRP A 37 10.35 7.59 -5.05
CA TRP A 37 9.19 6.71 -5.31
C TRP A 37 8.03 6.96 -4.34
N ASP A 38 8.30 7.30 -3.08
CA ASP A 38 7.25 7.60 -2.09
C ASP A 38 6.44 8.84 -2.45
N ARG A 39 6.98 9.78 -3.24
CA ARG A 39 6.19 10.95 -3.70
C ARG A 39 4.92 10.53 -4.43
N LEU A 40 4.96 9.40 -5.14
CA LEU A 40 3.82 8.88 -5.88
C LEU A 40 2.66 8.46 -4.95
N VAL A 41 2.96 8.01 -3.73
CA VAL A 41 1.93 7.59 -2.76
C VAL A 41 1.34 8.75 -1.97
N LEU A 42 2.05 9.87 -1.84
CA LEU A 42 1.57 11.04 -1.08
C LEU A 42 0.30 11.64 -1.69
N ASN A 43 0.25 11.74 -3.02
CA ASN A 43 -0.89 12.27 -3.75
C ASN A 43 -2.02 11.23 -3.93
N ALA A 44 -1.80 9.97 -3.56
CA ALA A 44 -2.79 8.91 -3.68
C ALA A 44 -3.93 9.13 -2.66
N GLN A 45 -5.19 9.16 -3.13
CA GLN A 45 -6.40 9.30 -2.28
C GLN A 45 -6.51 8.19 -1.24
N SER A 46 -6.07 6.98 -1.60
CA SER A 46 -6.14 5.81 -0.73
C SER A 46 -5.08 5.80 0.37
N PHE A 47 -4.08 6.68 0.32
CA PHE A 47 -3.04 6.75 1.35
C PHE A 47 -3.55 7.50 2.60
N PRO A 48 -3.36 6.95 3.81
CA PRO A 48 -2.83 5.62 4.13
C PRO A 48 -3.91 4.52 4.17
N SER A 49 -3.78 3.42 3.42
CA SER A 49 -4.74 2.30 3.40
C SER A 49 -4.38 1.13 4.33
N ASN A 50 -3.09 0.82 4.52
CA ASN A 50 -2.65 -0.30 5.38
C ASN A 50 -2.16 0.14 6.75
N TYR A 51 -1.82 1.42 6.93
CA TYR A 51 -1.40 1.93 8.23
C TYR A 51 -2.60 2.22 9.15
N TRP A 52 -2.40 2.17 10.48
CA TRP A 52 -3.50 2.28 11.44
C TRP A 52 -4.04 3.71 11.58
N ASP A 53 -3.16 4.72 11.52
CA ASP A 53 -3.57 6.12 11.59
C ASP A 53 -4.00 6.62 10.20
N LYS A 54 -5.30 6.88 10.04
CA LYS A 54 -5.92 7.34 8.79
C LYS A 54 -5.98 8.85 8.66
N PHE A 55 -5.61 9.58 9.69
CA PHE A 55 -5.83 11.03 9.78
C PHE A 55 -4.56 11.84 9.57
N ILE A 56 -3.50 11.20 9.11
CA ILE A 56 -2.16 11.78 8.92
C ILE A 56 -2.21 12.95 7.95
N LYS A 57 -2.93 12.84 6.83
CA LYS A 57 -3.05 13.95 5.87
C LYS A 57 -3.66 15.20 6.52
N ARG A 58 -4.66 15.02 7.40
CA ARG A 58 -5.27 16.13 8.16
C ARG A 58 -4.30 16.71 9.19
N LYS A 59 -3.57 15.87 9.92
CA LYS A 59 -2.54 16.34 10.87
C LYS A 59 -1.42 17.13 10.19
N VAL A 60 -0.98 16.68 9.02
CA VAL A 60 0.03 17.37 8.21
C VAL A 60 -0.52 18.71 7.71
N MET A 61 -1.78 18.73 7.31
CA MET A 61 -2.47 19.96 6.89
C MET A 61 -2.53 20.99 8.02
N GLU A 62 -2.91 20.55 9.23
CA GLU A 62 -2.99 21.37 10.43
C GLU A 62 -1.62 21.92 10.85
N LYS A 63 -0.55 21.12 10.74
CA LYS A 63 0.80 21.51 11.17
C LYS A 63 1.52 22.43 10.17
N TYR A 64 1.40 22.17 8.87
CA TYR A 64 2.20 22.85 7.84
C TYR A 64 1.39 23.78 6.93
N GLY A 65 0.06 23.69 6.97
CA GLY A 65 -0.82 24.45 6.07
C GLY A 65 -0.75 25.95 6.24
N ASP A 66 -0.70 26.42 7.48
CA ASP A 66 -0.70 27.86 7.76
C ASP A 66 0.67 28.50 7.47
N ILE A 67 1.75 27.72 7.53
CA ILE A 67 3.12 28.20 7.33
C ILE A 67 3.51 28.20 5.84
N TYR A 68 3.14 27.14 5.10
CA TYR A 68 3.59 26.91 3.72
C TYR A 68 2.50 27.10 2.66
N GLY A 69 1.28 27.48 3.08
CA GLY A 69 0.12 27.68 2.21
C GLY A 69 -0.74 26.41 2.09
N ARG A 70 -2.04 26.56 2.38
CA ARG A 70 -2.95 25.41 2.45
C ARG A 70 -3.13 24.69 1.11
N ASP A 71 -3.22 25.45 0.03
CA ASP A 71 -3.42 24.93 -1.33
C ASP A 71 -2.24 24.07 -1.79
N ARG A 72 -1.00 24.53 -1.52
CA ARG A 72 0.22 23.80 -1.87
C ARG A 72 0.32 22.46 -1.16
N ILE A 73 -0.01 22.42 0.13
CA ILE A 73 0.04 21.19 0.92
C ILE A 73 -1.11 20.25 0.52
N ALA A 74 -2.29 20.78 0.22
CA ALA A 74 -3.41 19.99 -0.28
C ALA A 74 -3.07 19.35 -1.63
N GLU A 75 -2.51 20.10 -2.58
CA GLU A 75 -2.04 19.57 -3.87
C GLU A 75 -0.98 18.47 -3.70
N LEU A 76 0.00 18.69 -2.82
CA LEU A 76 1.04 17.70 -2.51
C LEU A 76 0.45 16.39 -1.97
N LEU A 77 -0.53 16.49 -1.07
CA LEU A 77 -1.20 15.33 -0.45
C LEU A 77 -2.34 14.77 -1.31
N GLY A 78 -2.60 15.36 -2.47
CA GLY A 78 -3.75 15.02 -3.31
C GLY A 78 -5.07 15.15 -2.55
N MET A 79 -5.20 16.12 -1.65
CA MET A 79 -6.48 16.45 -1.01
C MET A 79 -7.20 17.50 -1.86
N ASP A 80 -8.48 17.27 -2.13
CA ASP A 80 -9.33 18.31 -2.69
C ASP A 80 -9.78 19.25 -1.56
N LEU A 81 -9.45 20.55 -1.63
CA LEU A 81 -9.84 21.51 -0.58
C LEU A 81 -11.36 21.51 -0.33
N ALA A 82 -12.16 21.27 -1.39
CA ALA A 82 -13.61 21.18 -1.27
C ALA A 82 -14.09 19.98 -0.44
N SER A 83 -13.32 18.88 -0.41
CA SER A 83 -13.62 17.71 0.42
C SER A 83 -13.30 17.93 1.91
N LEU A 84 -12.38 18.84 2.25
CA LEU A 84 -12.04 19.19 3.63
C LEU A 84 -13.14 20.04 4.30
N GLU A 85 -13.87 20.85 3.53
CA GLU A 85 -14.99 21.65 4.02
C GLU A 85 -16.22 20.76 4.33
N ILE A 86 -16.42 19.69 3.54
CA ILE A 86 -17.46 18.68 3.78
C ILE A 86 -17.09 17.79 4.98
N GLY A 87 -15.82 17.43 5.15
CA GLY A 87 -15.33 16.58 6.24
C GLY A 87 -15.21 17.26 7.61
N ALA A 88 -15.38 18.59 7.69
CA ALA A 88 -15.50 19.32 8.96
C ALA A 88 -16.87 19.08 9.63
N GLN A 89 -17.89 18.66 8.87
CA GLN A 89 -19.03 17.97 9.44
C GLN A 89 -18.72 16.47 9.49
N GLY A 90 -18.75 15.90 10.70
CA GLY A 90 -18.43 14.49 10.93
C GLY A 90 -19.35 13.55 10.17
N GLU A 91 -18.98 13.19 8.94
CA GLU A 91 -19.71 12.17 8.20
C GLU A 91 -19.34 10.80 8.77
N ARG A 92 -20.27 10.21 9.52
CA ARG A 92 -20.29 8.78 9.79
C ARG A 92 -20.17 8.08 8.45
N ARG A 93 -19.04 7.41 8.19
CA ARG A 93 -18.97 6.44 7.09
C ARG A 93 -20.21 5.55 7.18
N PRO A 94 -21.06 5.46 6.15
CA PRO A 94 -22.09 4.44 6.15
C PRO A 94 -21.38 3.09 6.33
N PRO A 95 -21.95 2.15 7.10
CA PRO A 95 -21.35 0.83 7.27
C PRO A 95 -21.04 0.26 5.88
N PRO A 96 -19.92 -0.48 5.71
CA PRO A 96 -19.63 -1.12 4.43
C PRO A 96 -20.90 -1.85 3.99
N ASP A 97 -21.35 -1.59 2.76
CA ASP A 97 -22.56 -2.25 2.31
C ASP A 97 -22.25 -3.74 2.27
N ASN A 98 -23.02 -4.51 3.05
CA ASN A 98 -23.05 -5.95 2.92
C ASN A 98 -24.11 -6.27 1.86
N SER A 99 -24.27 -5.43 0.83
CA SER A 99 -25.49 -5.40 0.03
C SER A 99 -25.72 -6.74 -0.66
N LEU A 100 -24.65 -7.43 -1.06
CA LEU A 100 -24.69 -8.81 -1.55
C LEU A 100 -25.28 -9.80 -0.53
N LEU A 101 -24.87 -9.74 0.74
CA LEU A 101 -25.42 -10.58 1.81
C LEU A 101 -26.87 -10.21 2.11
N THR A 102 -27.24 -8.93 2.09
CA THR A 102 -28.63 -8.53 2.30
C THR A 102 -29.52 -8.96 1.13
N TRP A 103 -29.06 -8.87 -0.12
CA TRP A 103 -29.79 -9.37 -1.28
C TRP A 103 -29.91 -10.90 -1.27
N TRP A 104 -28.87 -11.62 -0.84
CA TRP A 104 -28.91 -13.09 -0.72
C TRP A 104 -29.80 -13.58 0.42
N VAL A 105 -29.76 -12.94 1.58
CA VAL A 105 -30.55 -13.34 2.76
C VAL A 105 -32.03 -13.00 2.58
N TRP A 106 -32.35 -11.87 1.94
CA TRP A 106 -33.74 -11.44 1.71
C TRP A 106 -34.31 -11.84 0.33
N GLY A 107 -33.49 -12.42 -0.56
CA GLY A 107 -33.90 -12.88 -1.89
C GLY A 107 -34.22 -14.38 -2.00
N LEU A 108 -34.14 -15.14 -0.90
CA LEU A 108 -34.54 -16.54 -0.86
C LEU A 108 -36.04 -16.68 -0.52
N PRO A 109 -36.78 -17.66 -1.11
CA PRO A 109 -38.24 -17.80 -0.92
C PRO A 109 -38.69 -18.17 0.51
N TRP A 110 -37.77 -18.33 1.46
CA TRP A 110 -38.03 -18.85 2.80
C TRP A 110 -38.08 -17.76 3.90
N GLY A 111 -37.88 -16.49 3.56
CA GLY A 111 -38.07 -15.35 4.46
C GLY A 111 -39.41 -14.67 4.20
N GLY A 112 -40.49 -15.16 4.82
CA GLY A 112 -41.81 -14.55 4.70
C GLY A 112 -41.83 -13.09 5.20
N PRO A 113 -42.65 -12.20 4.60
CA PRO A 113 -42.74 -10.81 5.02
C PRO A 113 -43.35 -10.71 6.43
N ASP A 114 -42.65 -10.03 7.34
CA ASP A 114 -43.18 -9.62 8.63
C ASP A 114 -44.32 -8.60 8.42
N PRO A 115 -45.58 -8.90 8.81
CA PRO A 115 -46.72 -8.03 8.55
C PRO A 115 -46.77 -6.78 9.43
N SER A 116 -45.88 -6.63 10.42
CA SER A 116 -45.99 -5.60 11.46
C SER A 116 -45.26 -4.28 11.16
N ARG A 117 -44.63 -4.14 9.97
CA ARG A 117 -44.03 -2.87 9.51
C ARG A 117 -44.82 -2.28 8.36
N GLY A 118 -45.90 -1.59 8.68
CA GLY A 118 -46.41 -0.55 7.78
C GLY A 118 -45.35 0.55 7.66
N CYS A 119 -44.79 0.76 6.47
CA CYS A 119 -44.12 2.00 6.06
C CYS A 119 -43.75 1.94 4.57
N PRO A 120 -43.60 3.12 3.93
CA PRO A 120 -44.20 3.40 2.65
C PRO A 120 -43.30 2.99 1.49
N HIS A 121 -43.96 2.88 0.33
CA HIS A 121 -43.37 2.81 -0.99
C HIS A 121 -42.56 4.08 -1.28
N VAL A 122 -41.43 4.26 -0.60
CA VAL A 122 -40.40 5.21 -1.00
C VAL A 122 -39.65 4.52 -2.13
N LEU A 123 -39.79 5.09 -3.32
CA LEU A 123 -38.93 4.87 -4.46
C LEU A 123 -37.47 5.05 -4.01
N THR A 124 -36.84 3.99 -3.53
CA THR A 124 -35.38 3.94 -3.48
C THR A 124 -34.94 3.99 -4.95
N PRO A 125 -34.17 5.00 -5.39
CA PRO A 125 -33.63 4.99 -6.74
C PRO A 125 -32.87 3.69 -6.95
N PRO A 126 -32.81 3.15 -8.19
CA PRO A 126 -32.00 1.97 -8.47
C PRO A 126 -30.60 2.23 -7.92
N VAL A 127 -30.22 1.43 -6.92
CA VAL A 127 -28.89 1.52 -6.32
C VAL A 127 -27.91 1.36 -7.48
N PRO A 128 -27.09 2.37 -7.79
CA PRO A 128 -26.11 2.23 -8.87
C PRO A 128 -25.29 0.97 -8.56
N PRO A 129 -24.94 0.15 -9.57
CA PRO A 129 -24.08 -1.00 -9.34
C PRO A 129 -22.89 -0.52 -8.49
N PRO A 130 -22.45 -1.29 -7.48
CA PRO A 130 -21.35 -0.88 -6.61
C PRO A 130 -20.25 -0.39 -7.53
N ARG A 131 -19.95 0.92 -7.47
CA ARG A 131 -18.95 1.51 -8.37
C ARG A 131 -17.75 0.62 -8.19
N ILE A 132 -17.37 -0.08 -9.27
CA ILE A 132 -16.15 -0.86 -9.34
C ILE A 132 -15.11 0.08 -8.78
N THR A 133 -14.65 -0.23 -7.57
CA THR A 133 -14.10 0.75 -6.62
C THR A 133 -13.12 1.64 -7.34
N SER A 134 -13.10 2.94 -7.04
CA SER A 134 -12.09 3.88 -7.52
C SER A 134 -10.68 3.36 -7.16
N ILE A 135 -10.16 2.43 -7.97
CA ILE A 135 -8.87 1.81 -7.77
C ILE A 135 -7.87 2.93 -7.97
N ASP A 136 -7.23 3.31 -6.86
CA ASP A 136 -6.21 4.32 -6.87
C ASP A 136 -4.97 3.75 -7.56
N ILE A 137 -4.89 3.99 -8.87
CA ILE A 137 -3.82 3.49 -9.73
C ILE A 137 -2.46 3.95 -9.20
N ARG A 138 -2.36 5.16 -8.65
CA ARG A 138 -1.11 5.67 -8.04
C ARG A 138 -0.74 4.79 -6.85
N TYR A 139 -1.70 4.53 -5.95
CA TYR A 139 -1.47 3.65 -4.82
C TYR A 139 -1.05 2.23 -5.24
N GLN A 140 -1.67 1.66 -6.27
CA GLN A 140 -1.32 0.33 -6.77
C GLN A 140 0.07 0.29 -7.39
N ILE A 141 0.42 1.25 -8.26
CA ILE A 141 1.76 1.35 -8.86
C ILE A 141 2.82 1.43 -7.75
N TRP A 142 2.61 2.31 -6.76
CA TRP A 142 3.54 2.42 -5.64
C TRP A 142 3.68 1.09 -4.89
N LYS A 143 2.55 0.43 -4.57
CA LYS A 143 2.52 -0.85 -3.87
C LYS A 143 3.27 -1.93 -4.63
N PHE A 144 3.07 -2.03 -5.95
CA PHE A 144 3.83 -2.96 -6.79
C PHE A 144 5.32 -2.65 -6.74
N GLY A 145 5.73 -1.40 -6.87
CA GLY A 145 7.14 -1.01 -6.74
C GLY A 145 7.76 -1.46 -5.41
N VAL A 146 7.06 -1.24 -4.30
CA VAL A 146 7.51 -1.71 -2.97
C VAL A 146 7.68 -3.23 -2.93
N ILE A 147 6.74 -3.99 -3.51
CA ILE A 147 6.81 -5.46 -3.56
C ILE A 147 7.97 -5.93 -4.44
N PHE A 148 8.16 -5.33 -5.63
CA PHE A 148 9.25 -5.69 -6.53
C PHE A 148 10.63 -5.37 -5.97
N THR A 149 10.76 -4.39 -5.08
CA THR A 149 12.03 -4.10 -4.39
C THR A 149 12.30 -4.99 -3.17
N ASP A 150 11.35 -5.83 -2.77
CA ASP A 150 11.53 -6.72 -1.62
C ASP A 150 12.39 -7.94 -2.00
N ASN A 151 13.51 -8.12 -1.28
CA ASN A 151 14.45 -9.21 -1.53
C ASN A 151 13.79 -10.60 -1.45
N SER A 152 12.82 -10.79 -0.55
CA SER A 152 12.13 -12.08 -0.42
C SER A 152 11.19 -12.34 -1.60
N PHE A 153 10.51 -11.30 -2.09
CA PHE A 153 9.69 -11.42 -3.29
C PHE A 153 10.53 -11.67 -4.55
N LEU A 154 11.65 -10.95 -4.72
CA LEU A 154 12.59 -11.17 -5.83
C LEU A 154 13.17 -12.59 -5.80
N TYR A 155 13.56 -13.07 -4.61
CA TYR A 155 14.01 -14.45 -4.41
C TYR A 155 12.96 -15.46 -4.88
N LEU A 156 11.70 -15.32 -4.44
CA LEU A 156 10.61 -16.22 -4.84
C LEU A 156 10.33 -16.17 -6.35
N THR A 157 10.36 -14.96 -6.93
CA THR A 157 10.16 -14.76 -8.36
C THR A 157 11.29 -15.40 -9.18
N TRP A 158 12.53 -15.24 -8.73
CA TRP A 158 13.69 -15.91 -9.31
C TRP A 158 13.58 -17.43 -9.22
N TYR A 159 13.19 -17.95 -8.06
CA TYR A 159 12.97 -19.37 -7.83
C TYR A 159 11.91 -19.95 -8.77
N MET A 160 10.80 -19.23 -8.95
CA MET A 160 9.76 -19.58 -9.92
C MET A 160 10.29 -19.55 -11.36
N ALA A 161 11.03 -18.50 -11.74
CA ALA A 161 11.58 -18.37 -13.08
C ALA A 161 12.57 -19.50 -13.41
N MET A 162 13.47 -19.83 -12.48
CA MET A 162 14.40 -20.95 -12.63
C MET A 162 13.69 -22.29 -12.69
N SER A 163 12.58 -22.45 -11.97
CA SER A 163 11.75 -23.67 -12.03
C SER A 163 11.09 -23.83 -13.41
N LEU A 164 10.58 -22.74 -14.00
CA LEU A 164 10.01 -22.76 -15.35
C LEU A 164 11.09 -23.02 -16.42
N LEU A 165 12.27 -22.40 -16.29
CA LEU A 165 13.41 -22.64 -17.17
C LEU A 165 13.98 -24.05 -17.05
N GLY A 166 13.89 -24.65 -15.86
CA GLY A 166 14.24 -26.05 -15.61
C GLY A 166 13.50 -27.03 -16.51
N HIS A 167 12.26 -26.72 -16.88
CA HIS A 167 11.47 -27.53 -17.79
C HIS A 167 12.02 -27.53 -19.23
N TYR A 168 12.79 -26.51 -19.61
CA TYR A 168 13.47 -26.45 -20.91
C TYR A 168 14.88 -27.05 -20.85
N ASN A 169 15.61 -26.84 -19.75
CA ASN A 169 16.94 -27.43 -19.55
C ASN A 169 17.16 -27.80 -18.08
N ASN A 170 17.50 -29.07 -17.86
CA ASN A 170 17.65 -29.65 -16.52
C ASN A 170 18.78 -29.00 -15.68
N PHE A 171 19.73 -28.30 -16.31
CA PHE A 171 20.79 -27.56 -15.62
C PHE A 171 20.25 -26.52 -14.63
N PHE A 172 19.11 -25.88 -14.93
CA PHE A 172 18.52 -24.88 -14.03
C PHE A 172 17.90 -25.49 -12.76
N PHE A 173 17.72 -26.81 -12.68
CA PHE A 173 17.41 -27.44 -11.40
C PHE A 173 18.63 -27.48 -10.46
N ALA A 174 19.85 -27.50 -10.99
CA ALA A 174 21.06 -27.49 -10.17
C ALA A 174 21.29 -26.15 -9.45
N SER A 175 20.86 -25.02 -10.03
CA SER A 175 20.95 -23.71 -9.36
C SER A 175 20.10 -23.63 -8.10
N HIS A 176 18.98 -24.34 -8.04
CA HIS A 176 18.16 -24.44 -6.82
C HIS A 176 18.90 -25.17 -5.69
N LEU A 177 19.67 -26.21 -6.02
CA LEU A 177 20.48 -26.94 -5.03
C LEU A 177 21.59 -26.07 -4.45
N LEU A 178 22.26 -25.27 -5.30
CA LEU A 178 23.29 -24.32 -4.86
C LEU A 178 22.72 -23.27 -3.90
N ASP A 179 21.54 -22.74 -4.21
CA ASP A 179 20.86 -21.73 -3.39
C ASP A 179 20.43 -22.30 -2.01
N ILE A 180 19.87 -23.51 -1.99
CA ILE A 180 19.55 -24.23 -0.74
C ILE A 180 20.80 -24.47 0.12
N ALA A 181 21.93 -24.84 -0.50
CA ALA A 181 23.19 -25.03 0.22
C ALA A 181 23.69 -23.73 0.89
N MET A 182 23.54 -22.59 0.21
CA MET A 182 23.84 -21.25 0.74
C MET A 182 22.84 -20.77 1.80
N GLY A 183 21.68 -21.43 1.93
CA GLY A 183 20.69 -21.20 2.98
C GLY A 183 21.16 -21.57 4.39
N VAL A 184 22.22 -22.37 4.53
CA VAL A 184 22.77 -22.79 5.83
C VAL A 184 23.35 -21.58 6.58
N LYS A 185 22.88 -21.36 7.81
CA LYS A 185 23.25 -20.19 8.64
C LYS A 185 24.76 -20.04 8.80
N THR A 186 25.48 -21.15 8.99
CA THR A 186 26.95 -21.16 9.10
C THR A 186 27.62 -20.71 7.81
N LEU A 187 27.15 -21.19 6.65
CA LEU A 187 27.73 -20.84 5.35
C LEU A 187 27.47 -19.37 5.00
N ARG A 188 26.30 -18.84 5.37
CA ARG A 188 25.98 -17.41 5.26
C ARG A 188 26.93 -16.54 6.08
N THR A 189 27.28 -16.97 7.30
CA THR A 189 28.25 -16.25 8.14
C THR A 189 29.64 -16.21 7.51
N ILE A 190 30.10 -17.35 6.97
CA ILE A 190 31.39 -17.46 6.28
C ILE A 190 31.41 -16.59 5.01
N LEU A 191 30.36 -16.61 4.21
CA LEU A 191 30.29 -15.77 3.01
C LEU A 191 30.21 -14.27 3.35
N SER A 192 29.49 -13.92 4.43
CA SER A 192 29.40 -12.55 4.93
C SER A 192 30.76 -12.01 5.35
N SER A 193 31.61 -12.84 5.98
CA SER A 193 32.96 -12.40 6.36
C SER A 193 33.87 -12.17 5.15
N VAL A 194 33.77 -12.99 4.09
CA VAL A 194 34.53 -12.80 2.84
C VAL A 194 34.06 -11.56 2.08
N THR A 195 32.74 -11.36 1.95
CA THR A 195 32.17 -10.21 1.23
C THR A 195 32.40 -8.88 1.96
N HIS A 196 32.46 -8.90 3.30
CA HIS A 196 32.81 -7.72 4.09
C HIS A 196 34.25 -7.26 3.84
N ASN A 197 35.21 -8.19 3.82
CA ASN A 197 36.62 -7.87 3.58
C ASN A 197 36.92 -7.62 2.10
N GLY A 198 36.18 -8.26 1.18
CA GLY A 198 36.34 -8.05 -0.27
C GLY A 198 36.16 -6.59 -0.68
N LYS A 199 35.26 -5.84 -0.03
CA LYS A 199 35.10 -4.40 -0.32
C LYS A 199 36.38 -3.58 -0.09
N GLN A 200 37.26 -4.00 0.82
CA GLN A 200 38.55 -3.33 1.05
C GLN A 200 39.61 -3.76 0.02
N VAL A 201 39.52 -4.99 -0.48
CA VAL A 201 40.47 -5.56 -1.44
C VAL A 201 40.25 -5.03 -2.87
N TRP A 202 38.99 -4.75 -3.24
CA TRP A 202 38.64 -4.27 -4.59
C TRP A 202 38.55 -2.74 -4.71
N ALA A 203 38.66 -2.01 -3.60
CA ALA A 203 38.54 -0.55 -3.56
C ALA A 203 39.88 0.18 -3.29
N GLY A 204 41.00 -0.56 -3.28
CA GLY A 204 42.37 -0.02 -3.28
C GLY A 204 43.02 -0.18 -4.64
#